data_AF-A0A925XEV1-F1
#
_entry.id   AF-A0A925XEV1-F1
#
_cell.length_a   1.000
_cell.length_b   1.000
_cell.length_c   1.000
_cell.angle_alpha   90.00
_cell.angle_beta   90.00
_cell.angle_gamma   90.00
#
_symmetry.space_group_name_H-M   'P 1'
#
loop_
_entity.id
_entity.type
_entity.pdbx_description
1 polymer ?
#
loop_
_entity_poly.entity_id
_entity_poly.type
_entity_poly.pdbx_seq_one_letter_code
_entity_poly.pdbx_strand_id
1 'polypeptide(L)'
;METLNQLDTQALLYFNRQHSTWADELMFLVSDTKVWIPFYLLLIYFIFKQSNLKSTLIIVVSVVVMLILSDRISSGFFKPTFKRYRPTHEMTIKQKIHLVHEYRGGQYGFVSSHAANTFGLAMLLWLFFGKSDKRWAFLFVWAGFVSFSRIYLGVHYPLDVLAGALLGVLCACFVFLIVTRLIPTKFNFTPPR
;
A
#
# COMPACT_ATOMS: atom_id res chain seq x y z
N MET A 1 20.22 -7.50 15.61
CA MET A 1 18.77 -7.81 15.45
C MET A 1 17.95 -7.19 16.58
N GLU A 2 18.35 -7.36 17.84
CA GLU A 2 17.62 -6.83 19.00
C GLU A 2 17.48 -5.29 18.96
N THR A 3 18.55 -4.57 18.63
CA THR A 3 18.54 -3.10 18.46
C THR A 3 17.56 -2.63 17.38
N LEU A 4 17.46 -3.36 16.26
CA LEU A 4 16.57 -2.98 15.16
C LEU A 4 15.09 -3.15 15.55
N ASN A 5 14.75 -4.26 16.21
CA ASN A 5 13.39 -4.50 16.71
C ASN A 5 12.99 -3.50 17.80
N GLN A 6 13.94 -3.11 18.65
CA GLN A 6 13.72 -2.08 19.66
C GLN A 6 13.46 -0.72 19.01
N LEU A 7 14.27 -0.32 18.02
CA LEU A 7 14.06 0.93 17.27
C LEU A 7 12.72 0.95 16.54
N ASP A 8 12.35 -0.15 15.88
CA ASP A 8 11.06 -0.29 15.17
C ASP A 8 9.86 -0.15 16.14
N THR A 9 9.98 -0.74 17.33
CA THR A 9 8.98 -0.65 18.40
C THR A 9 8.92 0.76 19.00
N GLN A 10 10.07 1.39 19.24
CA GLN A 10 10.12 2.77 19.75
C GLN A 10 9.52 3.77 18.76
N ALA A 11 9.83 3.62 17.48
CA ALA A 11 9.27 4.44 16.41
C ALA A 11 7.74 4.26 16.34
N LEU A 12 7.25 3.02 16.39
CA LEU A 12 5.82 2.75 16.47
C LEU A 12 5.16 3.45 17.66
N LEU A 13 5.69 3.23 18.87
CA LEU A 13 5.12 3.80 20.10
C LEU A 13 5.18 5.33 20.08
N TYR A 14 6.22 5.91 19.48
CA TYR A 14 6.30 7.35 19.30
C TYR A 14 5.13 7.87 18.45
N PHE A 15 4.88 7.29 17.27
CA PHE A 15 3.80 7.74 16.40
C PHE A 15 2.41 7.43 16.95
N ASN A 16 2.20 6.24 17.51
CA ASN A 16 0.91 5.84 18.07
C ASN A 16 0.51 6.67 19.31
N ARG A 17 1.48 7.21 20.07
CA ARG A 17 1.21 8.13 21.19
C ARG A 17 0.77 9.53 20.74
N GLN A 18 1.07 9.93 19.51
CA GLN A 18 0.66 11.23 18.98
C GLN A 18 -0.79 11.18 18.50
N HIS A 19 -1.71 10.81 19.39
CA HIS A 19 -3.11 10.60 19.07
C HIS A 19 -4.00 11.77 19.51
N SER A 20 -5.09 11.98 18.78
CA SER A 20 -6.14 12.92 19.13
C SER A 20 -7.47 12.44 18.55
N THR A 21 -8.60 12.82 19.14
CA THR A 21 -9.92 12.30 18.77
C THR A 21 -10.24 12.50 17.28
N TRP A 22 -9.96 13.67 16.72
CA TRP A 22 -10.21 13.94 15.30
C TRP A 22 -9.24 13.17 14.38
N ALA A 23 -7.98 13.03 14.79
CA ALA A 23 -6.97 12.33 14.01
C ALA A 23 -7.20 10.82 14.03
N ASP A 24 -7.73 10.27 15.13
CA ASP A 24 -8.10 8.87 15.27
C ASP A 24 -9.18 8.48 14.25
N GLU A 25 -10.25 9.26 14.16
CA GLU A 25 -11.32 9.02 13.18
C GLU A 25 -10.80 9.17 11.75
N LEU A 26 -10.01 10.21 11.48
CA LEU A 26 -9.42 10.41 10.16
C LEU A 26 -8.52 9.23 9.76
N MET A 27 -7.61 8.80 10.63
CA MET A 27 -6.67 7.72 10.35
C MET A 27 -7.38 6.37 10.26
N PHE A 28 -8.45 6.18 11.02
CA PHE A 28 -9.31 5.00 10.91
C PHE A 28 -9.99 4.94 9.54
N LEU A 29 -10.59 6.05 9.09
CA LEU A 29 -11.22 6.15 7.77
C LEU A 29 -10.21 5.98 6.63
N VAL A 30 -9.07 6.68 6.70
CA VAL A 30 -7.98 6.60 5.71
C VAL A 30 -7.46 5.17 5.58
N SER A 31 -7.48 4.43 6.68
CA SER A 31 -7.04 3.04 6.68
C SER A 31 -8.04 2.06 6.06
N ASP A 32 -9.32 2.40 5.94
CA ASP A 32 -10.33 1.51 5.36
C ASP A 32 -10.26 1.56 3.82
N THR A 33 -10.02 0.41 3.19
CA THR A 33 -9.92 0.30 1.73
C THR A 33 -11.22 0.67 1.01
N LYS A 34 -12.38 0.56 1.67
CA LYS A 34 -13.69 0.92 1.09
C LYS A 34 -13.87 2.42 0.92
N VAL A 35 -13.27 3.23 1.80
CA VAL A 35 -13.30 4.70 1.71
C VAL A 35 -12.67 5.19 0.40
N TRP A 36 -11.74 4.41 -0.17
CA TRP A 36 -11.03 4.73 -1.40
C TRP A 36 -11.77 4.31 -2.68
N ILE A 37 -12.96 3.72 -2.63
CA ILE A 37 -13.73 3.34 -3.84
C ILE A 37 -13.92 4.52 -4.80
N PRO A 38 -14.37 5.72 -4.36
CA PRO A 38 -14.50 6.87 -5.26
C PRO A 38 -13.17 7.27 -5.92
N PHE A 39 -12.08 7.17 -5.16
CA PHE A 39 -10.74 7.45 -5.67
C PHE A 39 -10.32 6.43 -6.74
N TYR A 40 -10.56 5.13 -6.52
CA TYR A 40 -10.26 4.10 -7.52
C TYR A 40 -11.08 4.27 -8.81
N LEU A 41 -12.35 4.68 -8.71
CA LEU A 41 -13.17 5.01 -9.88
C LEU A 41 -12.60 6.22 -10.63
N LEU A 42 -12.14 7.24 -9.92
CA LEU A 42 -11.49 8.40 -10.51
C LEU A 42 -10.16 8.03 -11.20
N LEU A 43 -9.38 7.11 -10.63
CA LEU A 43 -8.17 6.60 -11.28
C LEU A 43 -8.49 5.87 -12.59
N ILE A 44 -9.52 5.00 -12.60
CA ILE A 44 -9.97 4.31 -13.82
C ILE A 44 -10.40 5.34 -14.88
N TYR A 45 -11.13 6.38 -14.48
CA TYR A 45 -11.50 7.47 -15.38
C TYR A 45 -10.27 8.17 -15.98
N PHE A 46 -9.25 8.52 -15.17
CA PHE A 46 -8.05 9.16 -15.69
C PHE A 46 -7.21 8.25 -16.59
N ILE A 47 -7.11 6.95 -16.26
CA ILE A 47 -6.49 5.94 -17.13
C ILE A 47 -7.19 5.92 -18.50
N PHE A 48 -8.53 5.92 -18.50
CA PHE A 48 -9.32 5.98 -19.73
C PHE A 48 -9.16 7.28 -20.51
N LYS A 49 -9.03 8.42 -19.84
CA LYS A 49 -8.83 9.71 -20.52
C LYS A 49 -7.44 9.86 -21.14
N GLN A 50 -6.43 9.21 -20.57
CA GLN A 50 -5.04 9.26 -21.04
C GLN A 50 -4.67 8.08 -21.96
N SER A 51 -5.60 7.17 -22.24
CA SER A 51 -5.35 5.99 -23.07
C SER A 51 -6.58 5.60 -23.90
N ASN A 52 -6.47 4.58 -24.76
CA ASN A 52 -7.64 3.99 -25.44
C ASN A 52 -8.24 2.84 -24.62
N LEU A 53 -9.46 2.41 -24.94
CA LEU A 53 -10.17 1.36 -24.21
C LEU A 53 -9.35 0.06 -24.05
N LYS A 54 -8.63 -0.37 -25.11
CA LYS A 54 -7.79 -1.57 -25.07
C LYS A 54 -6.64 -1.41 -24.07
N SER A 55 -5.93 -0.29 -24.12
CA SER A 55 -4.85 0.03 -23.18
C SER A 55 -5.37 0.19 -21.75
N THR A 56 -6.53 0.82 -21.56
CA THR A 56 -7.20 0.92 -20.26
C THR A 56 -7.48 -0.45 -19.67
N LEU A 57 -8.06 -1.36 -20.45
CA LEU A 57 -8.36 -2.71 -19.99
C LEU A 57 -7.09 -3.46 -19.59
N ILE A 58 -6.03 -3.37 -20.40
CA ILE A 58 -4.73 -3.98 -20.08
C ILE A 58 -4.17 -3.44 -18.76
N ILE A 59 -4.20 -2.11 -18.56
CA ILE A 59 -3.68 -1.47 -17.35
C ILE A 59 -4.51 -1.89 -16.12
N VAL A 60 -5.85 -1.89 -16.22
CA VAL A 60 -6.74 -2.31 -15.13
C VAL A 60 -6.50 -3.78 -14.77
N VAL A 61 -6.40 -4.67 -15.77
CA VAL A 61 -6.04 -6.08 -15.53
C VAL A 61 -4.67 -6.20 -14.89
N SER A 62 -3.68 -5.41 -15.33
CA SER A 62 -2.34 -5.39 -14.74
C SER A 62 -2.37 -4.97 -13.28
N VAL A 63 -3.19 -3.97 -12.93
CA VAL A 63 -3.40 -3.55 -11.53
C VAL A 63 -4.00 -4.70 -10.72
N VAL A 64 -5.06 -5.35 -11.20
CA VAL A 64 -5.70 -6.48 -10.51
C VAL A 64 -4.71 -7.62 -10.29
N VAL A 65 -3.94 -7.99 -11.32
CA VAL A 65 -2.90 -9.03 -11.24
C VAL A 65 -1.83 -8.64 -10.22
N MET A 66 -1.37 -7.39 -10.23
CA MET A 66 -0.39 -6.90 -9.27
C MET A 66 -0.91 -6.97 -7.84
N LEU A 67 -2.15 -6.55 -7.59
CA LEU A 67 -2.79 -6.63 -6.25
C LEU A 67 -2.92 -8.07 -5.76
N ILE A 68 -3.34 -9.00 -6.64
CA ILE A 68 -3.41 -10.42 -6.29
C ILE A 68 -2.02 -10.95 -5.97
N LEU A 69 -1.01 -10.61 -6.78
CA LEU A 69 0.37 -11.07 -6.58
C LEU A 69 0.94 -10.56 -5.25
N SER A 70 0.81 -9.27 -4.96
CA SER A 70 1.29 -8.67 -3.70
C SER A 70 0.58 -9.27 -2.49
N ASP A 71 -0.73 -9.48 -2.55
CA ASP A 71 -1.49 -10.10 -1.45
C ASP A 71 -1.11 -11.57 -1.25
N ARG A 72 -0.90 -12.33 -2.32
CA ARG A 72 -0.49 -13.74 -2.23
C ARG A 72 0.90 -13.89 -1.65
N ILE A 73 1.83 -13.02 -2.04
CA ILE A 73 3.18 -13.01 -1.47
C ILE A 73 3.12 -12.56 0.00
N SER A 74 2.46 -11.43 0.30
CA SER A 74 2.36 -10.91 1.67
C SER A 74 1.64 -11.88 2.62
N SER A 75 0.42 -12.29 2.29
CA SER A 75 -0.44 -13.06 3.18
C SER A 75 -0.27 -14.56 3.05
N GLY A 76 0.04 -15.06 1.86
CA GLY A 76 0.22 -16.50 1.60
C GLY A 76 1.63 -17.00 1.89
N PHE A 77 2.65 -16.16 1.76
CA PHE A 77 4.05 -16.56 1.96
C PHE A 77 4.66 -15.89 3.20
N PHE A 78 4.75 -14.55 3.25
CA PHE A 78 5.46 -13.86 4.33
C PHE A 78 4.81 -14.06 5.70
N LYS A 79 3.50 -13.87 5.83
CA LYS A 79 2.82 -13.99 7.15
C LYS A 79 2.99 -15.38 7.78
N PRO A 80 2.75 -16.51 7.06
CA PRO A 80 2.97 -17.84 7.61
C PRO A 80 4.43 -18.17 7.93
N THR A 81 5.39 -17.62 7.16
CA THR A 81 6.82 -17.86 7.35
C THR A 81 7.39 -17.11 8.56
N PHE A 82 7.14 -15.81 8.65
CA PHE A 82 7.76 -14.98 9.69
C PHE A 82 6.98 -14.98 11.01
N LYS A 83 5.64 -15.18 10.96
CA LYS A 83 4.75 -15.17 12.14
C LYS A 83 4.99 -14.01 13.11
N ARG A 84 5.42 -12.86 12.59
CA ARG A 84 5.63 -11.65 13.38
C ARG A 84 4.26 -11.11 13.82
N TYR A 85 4.01 -11.12 15.12
CA TYR A 85 2.78 -10.57 15.68
C TYR A 85 2.65 -9.09 15.37
N ARG A 86 1.41 -8.64 15.15
CA ARG A 86 1.12 -7.20 15.13
C ARG A 86 1.33 -6.61 16.52
N PRO A 87 1.62 -5.31 16.63
CA PRO A 87 1.81 -4.67 17.93
C PRO A 87 0.61 -4.82 18.86
N THR A 88 -0.60 -4.86 18.29
CA THR A 88 -1.88 -5.09 18.98
C THR A 88 -2.02 -6.47 19.64
N HIS A 89 -1.20 -7.44 19.22
CA HIS A 89 -1.19 -8.83 19.71
C HIS A 89 0.10 -9.17 20.47
N GLU A 90 1.09 -8.28 20.46
CA GLU A 90 2.38 -8.49 21.10
C GLU A 90 2.27 -8.28 22.62
N MET A 91 2.50 -9.34 23.40
CA MET A 91 2.23 -9.35 24.85
C MET A 91 2.99 -8.27 25.61
N THR A 92 4.20 -7.93 25.15
CA THR A 92 5.10 -6.97 25.81
C THR A 92 4.69 -5.51 25.62
N ILE A 93 3.95 -5.18 24.55
CA ILE A 93 3.59 -3.79 24.21
C ILE A 93 2.09 -3.56 24.03
N LYS A 94 1.25 -4.59 23.95
CA LYS A 94 -0.20 -4.45 23.69
C LYS A 94 -0.93 -3.51 24.66
N GLN A 95 -0.45 -3.36 25.89
CA GLN A 95 -1.01 -2.45 26.90
C GLN A 95 -0.58 -0.99 26.72
N LYS A 96 0.47 -0.74 25.93
CA LYS A 96 1.03 0.59 25.63
C LYS A 96 0.50 1.17 24.32
N ILE A 97 -0.23 0.37 23.54
CA ILE A 97 -0.79 0.76 22.24
C ILE A 97 -2.15 1.41 22.46
N HIS A 98 -2.32 2.61 21.92
CA HIS A 98 -3.62 3.24 21.77
C HIS A 98 -4.39 2.55 20.63
N LEU A 99 -5.59 2.04 20.95
CA LEU A 99 -6.47 1.37 19.98
C LEU A 99 -7.65 2.28 19.65
N VAL A 100 -7.88 2.47 18.36
CA VAL A 100 -9.07 3.18 17.85
C VAL A 100 -10.15 2.14 17.53
N HIS A 101 -11.36 2.30 18.08
CA HIS A 101 -12.50 1.38 17.88
C HIS A 101 -12.19 -0.09 18.19
N GLU A 102 -11.30 -0.36 19.16
CA GLU A 102 -10.79 -1.72 19.46
C GLU A 102 -10.21 -2.46 18.24
N TYR A 103 -9.79 -1.72 17.21
CA TYR A 103 -9.30 -2.32 15.98
C TYR A 103 -7.90 -2.91 16.14
N ARG A 104 -7.82 -4.24 16.03
CA ARG A 104 -6.56 -4.99 16.18
C ARG A 104 -5.98 -5.50 14.87
N GLY A 105 -6.78 -5.50 13.80
CA GLY A 105 -6.43 -6.15 12.54
C GLY A 105 -6.25 -7.67 12.67
N GLY A 106 -5.51 -8.28 11.73
CA GLY A 106 -5.18 -9.71 11.78
C GLY A 106 -4.06 -10.06 12.78
N GLN A 107 -3.73 -11.34 12.92
CA GLN A 107 -2.73 -11.78 13.90
C GLN A 107 -1.28 -11.38 13.52
N TYR A 108 -0.91 -11.56 12.26
CA TYR A 108 0.44 -11.33 11.76
C TYR A 108 0.57 -10.05 10.92
N GLY A 109 1.68 -9.34 11.11
CA GLY A 109 1.93 -8.01 10.56
C GLY A 109 2.88 -7.97 9.37
N PHE A 110 3.87 -8.87 9.31
CA PHE A 110 4.94 -8.80 8.33
C PHE A 110 4.63 -9.60 7.04
N VAL A 111 4.69 -9.02 5.84
CA VAL A 111 4.78 -7.59 5.50
C VAL A 111 3.39 -6.95 5.39
N SER A 112 3.30 -5.61 5.49
CA SER A 112 2.03 -4.89 5.40
C SER A 112 1.41 -4.98 4.00
N SER A 113 0.25 -5.64 3.89
CA SER A 113 -0.48 -5.76 2.62
C SER A 113 -1.07 -4.42 2.16
N HIS A 114 -1.46 -3.53 3.08
CA HIS A 114 -1.93 -2.18 2.71
C HIS A 114 -0.80 -1.38 2.06
N ALA A 115 0.42 -1.45 2.60
CA ALA A 115 1.58 -0.80 2.02
C ALA A 115 1.96 -1.43 0.67
N ALA A 116 1.97 -2.76 0.57
CA ALA A 116 2.26 -3.46 -0.68
C ALA A 116 1.28 -3.07 -1.80
N ASN A 117 -0.02 -3.03 -1.51
CA ASN A 117 -1.03 -2.76 -2.50
C ASN A 117 -1.04 -1.28 -2.94
N THR A 118 -0.93 -0.34 -2.00
CA THR A 118 -0.95 1.10 -2.32
C THR A 118 0.31 1.55 -3.05
N PHE A 119 1.51 1.14 -2.60
CA PHE A 119 2.75 1.44 -3.31
C PHE A 119 2.88 0.67 -4.63
N GLY A 120 2.37 -0.56 -4.70
CA GLY A 120 2.30 -1.30 -5.96
C GLY A 120 1.41 -0.61 -6.99
N LEU A 121 0.24 -0.11 -6.58
CA LEU A 121 -0.65 0.66 -7.45
C LEU A 121 0.03 1.97 -7.92
N ALA A 122 0.61 2.72 -6.98
CA ALA A 122 1.33 3.96 -7.29
C ALA A 122 2.46 3.73 -8.29
N MET A 123 3.30 2.72 -8.05
CA MET A 123 4.43 2.40 -8.92
C MET A 123 3.98 1.91 -10.28
N LEU A 124 2.97 1.03 -10.37
CA LEU A 124 2.51 0.50 -11.64
C LEU A 124 1.95 1.59 -12.54
N LEU A 125 1.11 2.48 -11.99
CA LEU A 125 0.56 3.60 -12.75
C LEU A 125 1.63 4.64 -13.09
N TRP A 126 2.62 4.86 -12.22
CA TRP A 126 3.79 5.68 -12.54
C TRP A 126 4.62 5.10 -13.68
N LEU A 127 4.80 3.78 -13.77
CA LEU A 127 5.54 3.15 -14.87
C LEU A 127 4.81 3.32 -16.22
N PHE A 128 3.48 3.27 -16.23
CA PHE A 128 2.69 3.53 -17.44
C PHE A 128 2.67 5.02 -17.81
N PHE A 129 2.39 5.92 -16.88
CA PHE A 129 2.05 7.31 -17.20
C PHE A 129 3.06 8.36 -16.71
N GLY A 130 3.96 8.04 -15.78
CA GLY A 130 4.87 9.00 -15.14
C GLY A 130 5.91 9.65 -16.07
N LYS A 131 6.09 9.10 -17.27
CA LYS A 131 6.88 9.76 -18.34
C LYS A 131 6.09 10.85 -19.07
N SER A 132 4.79 10.63 -19.32
CA SER A 132 3.93 11.58 -20.05
C SER A 132 3.25 12.60 -19.14
N ASP A 133 2.92 12.24 -17.91
CA ASP A 133 2.28 13.11 -16.93
C ASP A 133 2.89 12.90 -15.53
N LYS A 134 3.67 13.89 -15.07
CA LYS A 134 4.35 13.83 -13.76
C LYS A 134 3.38 13.88 -12.58
N ARG A 135 2.13 14.30 -12.79
CA ARG A 135 1.14 14.38 -11.70
C ARG A 135 0.93 13.03 -11.04
N TRP A 136 1.02 11.91 -11.77
CA TRP A 136 0.91 10.55 -11.23
C TRP A 136 1.85 10.26 -10.04
N ALA A 137 2.92 11.04 -9.84
CA ALA A 137 3.74 10.97 -8.63
C ALA A 137 2.96 11.23 -7.32
N PHE A 138 1.81 11.94 -7.38
CA PHE A 138 0.95 12.17 -6.22
C PHE A 138 0.49 10.86 -5.56
N LEU A 139 0.42 9.76 -6.31
CA LEU A 139 0.03 8.45 -5.79
C LEU A 139 1.00 7.94 -4.72
N PHE A 140 2.28 8.33 -4.75
CA PHE A 140 3.23 7.96 -3.69
C PHE A 140 2.95 8.69 -2.38
N VAL A 141 2.48 9.94 -2.45
CA VAL A 141 2.05 10.69 -1.26
C VAL A 141 0.80 10.04 -0.67
N TRP A 142 -0.18 9.72 -1.52
CA TRP A 142 -1.37 8.98 -1.11
C TRP A 142 -1.04 7.61 -0.49
N ALA A 143 -0.17 6.82 -1.14
CA ALA A 143 0.25 5.52 -0.63
C ALA A 143 0.99 5.65 0.71
N GLY A 144 1.84 6.67 0.85
CA GLY A 144 2.49 7.02 2.10
C GLY A 144 1.49 7.35 3.21
N PHE A 145 0.46 8.14 2.91
CA PHE A 145 -0.58 8.52 3.87
C PHE A 145 -1.42 7.33 4.33
N VAL A 146 -1.90 6.50 3.40
CA VAL A 146 -2.62 5.25 3.74
C VAL A 146 -1.73 4.31 4.54
N SER A 147 -0.45 4.19 4.17
CA SER A 147 0.49 3.32 4.89
C SER A 147 0.82 3.84 6.29
N PHE A 148 0.97 5.14 6.45
CA PHE A 148 1.21 5.79 7.73
C PHE A 148 0.05 5.58 8.71
N SER A 149 -1.20 5.62 8.22
CA SER A 149 -2.37 5.34 9.06
C SER A 149 -2.26 3.98 9.79
N ARG A 150 -1.58 3.00 9.20
CA ARG A 150 -1.37 1.67 9.79
C ARG A 150 -0.39 1.67 10.96
N ILE A 151 0.60 2.57 10.94
CA ILE A 151 1.54 2.81 12.03
C ILE A 151 0.82 3.60 13.13
N TYR A 152 0.10 4.66 12.74
CA TYR A 152 -0.69 5.49 13.65
C TYR A 152 -1.68 4.65 14.48
N LEU A 153 -2.45 3.77 13.82
CA LEU A 153 -3.41 2.87 14.46
C LEU A 153 -2.76 1.73 15.27
N GLY A 154 -1.43 1.66 15.33
CA GLY A 154 -0.72 0.66 16.13
C GLY A 154 -0.80 -0.77 15.56
N VAL A 155 -1.25 -0.96 14.32
CA VAL A 155 -1.48 -2.30 13.75
C VAL A 155 -0.31 -2.83 12.92
N HIS A 156 0.65 -1.99 12.54
CA HIS A 156 1.86 -2.42 11.85
C HIS A 156 3.07 -1.66 12.36
N TYR A 157 4.21 -2.35 12.43
CA TYR A 157 5.48 -1.69 12.68
C TYR A 157 5.96 -0.91 11.43
N PRO A 158 6.75 0.16 11.59
CA PRO A 158 7.39 0.86 10.48
C PRO A 158 8.12 -0.06 9.50
N LEU A 159 8.87 -1.07 9.96
CA LEU A 159 9.53 -2.03 9.07
C LEU A 159 8.55 -2.93 8.29
N ASP A 160 7.38 -3.25 8.87
CA ASP A 160 6.35 -4.01 8.14
C ASP A 160 5.83 -3.19 6.95
N VAL A 161 5.70 -1.88 7.14
CA VAL A 161 5.26 -0.92 6.12
C VAL A 161 6.34 -0.72 5.06
N LEU A 162 7.60 -0.51 5.44
CA LEU A 162 8.70 -0.34 4.50
C LEU A 162 8.93 -1.60 3.65
N ALA A 163 8.91 -2.78 4.27
CA ALA A 163 9.02 -4.04 3.55
C ALA A 163 7.81 -4.30 2.64
N GLY A 164 6.60 -3.90 3.09
CA GLY A 164 5.40 -3.93 2.27
C GLY A 164 5.51 -3.03 1.04
N ALA A 165 5.93 -1.78 1.22
CA ALA A 165 6.14 -0.83 0.13
C ALA A 165 7.15 -1.35 -0.90
N LEU A 166 8.28 -1.90 -0.43
CA LEU A 166 9.29 -2.53 -1.29
C LEU A 166 8.70 -3.71 -2.08
N LEU A 167 7.95 -4.61 -1.41
CA LEU A 167 7.28 -5.73 -2.08
C LEU A 167 6.32 -5.24 -3.17
N GLY A 168 5.52 -4.22 -2.88
CA GLY A 168 4.59 -3.62 -3.83
C GLY A 168 5.29 -3.07 -5.07
N VAL A 169 6.37 -2.31 -4.87
CA VAL A 169 7.20 -1.78 -5.97
C VAL A 169 7.79 -2.90 -6.82
N LEU A 170 8.31 -3.96 -6.20
CA LEU A 170 8.86 -5.11 -6.92
C LEU A 170 7.78 -5.85 -7.73
N CYS A 171 6.60 -6.07 -7.16
CA CYS A 171 5.47 -6.68 -7.86
C CYS A 171 5.02 -5.83 -9.05
N ALA A 172 4.93 -4.51 -8.88
CA ALA A 172 4.57 -3.57 -9.95
C ALA A 172 5.58 -3.60 -11.09
N CYS A 173 6.88 -3.53 -10.78
CA CYS A 173 7.95 -3.63 -11.78
C CYS A 173 7.88 -4.97 -12.53
N PHE A 174 7.70 -6.07 -11.82
CA PHE A 174 7.58 -7.41 -12.41
C PHE A 174 6.39 -7.52 -13.38
N VAL A 175 5.20 -7.09 -12.95
CA VAL A 175 4.00 -7.10 -13.78
C VAL A 175 4.16 -6.18 -14.99
N PHE A 176 4.70 -4.97 -14.81
CA PHE A 176 4.96 -4.04 -15.91
C PHE A 176 5.92 -4.63 -16.95
N LEU A 177 7.01 -5.27 -16.51
CA LEU A 177 7.97 -5.93 -17.39
C LEU A 177 7.32 -7.07 -18.19
N ILE A 178 6.48 -7.89 -17.55
CA ILE A 178 5.75 -8.96 -18.25
C ILE A 178 4.80 -8.38 -19.29
N VAL A 179 3.97 -7.41 -18.91
CA VAL A 179 2.95 -6.83 -19.78
C VAL A 179 3.58 -6.14 -20.99
N THR A 180 4.64 -5.36 -20.78
CA THR A 180 5.34 -4.65 -21.88
C THR A 180 6.11 -5.59 -22.80
N ARG A 181 6.55 -6.75 -22.31
CA ARG A 181 7.18 -7.79 -23.16
C ARG A 181 6.17 -8.61 -23.94
N LEU A 182 5.05 -9.00 -23.31
CA LEU A 182 4.02 -9.84 -23.94
C LEU A 182 3.12 -9.04 -24.89
N ILE A 183 2.89 -7.77 -24.57
CA ILE A 183 2.03 -6.89 -25.35
C ILE A 183 2.87 -5.69 -25.80
N PRO A 184 3.61 -5.80 -26.92
CA PRO A 184 4.38 -4.70 -27.51
C PRO A 184 3.48 -3.66 -28.17
N THR A 185 2.28 -3.41 -27.62
CA THR A 185 1.48 -2.26 -28.01
C THR A 185 2.24 -1.00 -27.63
N LYS A 186 2.46 -0.12 -28.61
CA LYS A 186 2.75 1.28 -28.32
C LYS A 186 1.56 1.80 -27.52
N PHE A 187 1.74 1.99 -26.21
CA PHE A 187 0.73 2.64 -25.39
C PHE A 187 0.61 4.07 -25.91
N ASN A 188 -0.45 4.33 -26.67
CA ASN A 188 -0.74 5.64 -27.21
C ASN A 188 -1.29 6.51 -26.08
N PHE A 189 -0.39 7.11 -25.32
CA PHE A 189 -0.73 8.06 -24.28
C PHE A 189 -1.05 9.40 -24.91
N THR A 190 -2.25 9.92 -24.66
CA THR A 190 -2.59 11.29 -25.00
C THR A 190 -1.91 12.23 -23.99
N PRO A 191 -1.11 13.20 -24.45
CA PRO A 191 -0.50 14.16 -23.53
C PRO A 191 -1.60 14.93 -22.77
N PRO A 192 -1.33 15.34 -21.52
CA PRO A 192 -2.29 16.14 -20.76
C PRO A 192 -2.55 17.46 -21.50
N ARG A 193 -3.83 17.81 -21.65
CA ARG A 193 -4.28 19.12 -22.15
C ARG A 193 -4.13 20.19 -21.07
#